data_AF-A0A9E5FKX2-F1
#
_entry.id   AF-A0A9E5FKX2-F1
#
_cell.length_a   1.000
_cell.length_b   1.000
_cell.length_c   1.000
_cell.angle_alpha   90.00
_cell.angle_beta   90.00
_cell.angle_gamma   90.00
#
_symmetry.space_group_name_H-M   'P 1'
#
loop_
_entity.id
_entity.type
_entity.pdbx_description
1 polymer ?
#
loop_
_entity_poly.entity_id
_entity_poly.type
_entity_poly.pdbx_seq_one_letter_code
_entity_poly.pdbx_strand_id
1 'polypeptide(L)'
;MLFFSFALGIWSQGNLQFNQVVTYTGSGSGSFSYNSPTWTVPAGKVWKVESASPNLGNAAVTRAINVNSGVDWGSYRLTSSGQDLSVSPFPIWLKAGDQVQLHASGNCCSTTSFSYAISVVEFNIVP
;
A
#
# COMPACT_ATOMS: atom_id res chain seq x y z
N MET A 1 -15.91 -57.50 0.13
CA MET A 1 -15.23 -56.57 -0.79
C MET A 1 -14.50 -55.53 0.04
N LEU A 2 -13.17 -55.50 -0.03
CA LEU A 2 -12.34 -54.54 0.70
C LEU A 2 -12.23 -53.26 -0.15
N PHE A 3 -12.74 -52.14 0.34
CA PHE A 3 -12.68 -50.85 -0.35
C PHE A 3 -11.35 -50.16 -0.03
N PHE A 4 -10.45 -50.07 -1.01
CA PHE A 4 -9.20 -49.32 -0.90
C PHE A 4 -9.50 -47.86 -1.29
N SER A 5 -9.57 -46.95 -0.31
CA SER A 5 -9.67 -45.51 -0.59
C SER A 5 -8.27 -44.96 -0.87
N PHE A 6 -8.00 -44.62 -2.12
CA PHE A 6 -6.86 -43.78 -2.48
C PHE A 6 -7.18 -42.33 -2.11
N ALA A 7 -6.53 -41.79 -1.08
CA ALA A 7 -6.51 -40.35 -0.85
C ALA A 7 -5.62 -39.72 -1.93
N LEU A 8 -6.23 -39.25 -3.02
CA LEU A 8 -5.56 -38.39 -3.99
C LEU A 8 -5.23 -37.08 -3.25
N GLY A 9 -3.97 -36.88 -2.90
CA GLY A 9 -3.48 -35.59 -2.45
C GLY A 9 -3.72 -34.57 -3.56
N ILE A 10 -4.71 -33.71 -3.37
CA ILE A 10 -4.89 -32.53 -4.22
C ILE A 10 -3.73 -31.60 -3.86
N TRP A 11 -2.65 -31.64 -4.63
CA TRP A 11 -1.62 -30.63 -4.56
C TRP A 11 -2.28 -29.32 -5.00
N SER A 12 -2.61 -28.47 -4.04
CA SER A 12 -2.96 -27.08 -4.32
C SER A 12 -1.74 -26.46 -4.98
N GLN A 13 -1.71 -26.40 -6.30
CA GLN A 13 -0.74 -25.60 -7.05
C GLN A 13 -0.85 -24.14 -6.58
N GLY A 14 0.29 -23.51 -6.26
CA GLY A 14 0.48 -22.09 -6.52
C GLY A 14 -0.44 -21.10 -5.79
N ASN A 15 -0.84 -21.35 -4.54
CA ASN A 15 -1.75 -20.45 -3.82
C ASN A 15 -1.05 -19.49 -2.86
N LEU A 16 -1.70 -18.35 -2.64
CA LEU A 16 -1.28 -17.36 -1.65
C LEU A 16 -1.60 -17.87 -0.24
N GLN A 17 -0.57 -18.16 0.54
CA GLN A 17 -0.72 -18.45 1.97
C GLN A 17 -0.53 -17.17 2.77
N PHE A 18 -1.50 -16.81 3.61
CA PHE A 18 -1.34 -15.69 4.54
C PHE A 18 -0.01 -15.81 5.29
N ASN A 19 0.78 -14.73 5.30
CA ASN A 19 2.01 -14.66 6.06
C ASN A 19 1.80 -13.81 7.32
N GLN A 20 1.47 -12.54 7.14
CA GLN A 20 1.33 -11.58 8.22
C GLN A 20 0.60 -10.32 7.75
N VAL A 21 0.21 -9.48 8.71
CA VAL A 21 -0.15 -8.09 8.45
C VAL A 21 1.08 -7.23 8.71
N VAL A 22 1.44 -6.40 7.73
CA VAL A 22 2.55 -5.44 7.83
C VAL A 22 1.97 -4.04 7.85
N THR A 23 2.45 -3.21 8.79
CA THR A 23 2.05 -1.81 8.88
C THR A 23 3.29 -0.94 8.95
N TYR A 24 3.39 0.01 8.02
CA TYR A 24 4.43 1.04 8.09
C TYR A 24 3.80 2.36 8.48
N THR A 25 4.35 2.98 9.52
CA THR A 25 3.92 4.30 9.98
C THR A 25 5.12 5.21 10.11
N GLY A 26 4.85 6.51 10.16
CA GLY A 26 5.86 7.49 10.49
C GLY A 26 5.28 8.89 10.55
N SER A 27 6.08 9.81 11.05
CA SER A 27 5.73 11.22 11.12
C SER A 27 6.99 12.06 11.09
N GLY A 28 6.82 13.34 10.85
CA GLY A 28 7.89 14.31 10.92
C GLY A 28 7.39 15.71 10.62
N SER A 29 8.32 16.63 10.40
CA SER A 29 8.03 18.00 10.05
C SER A 29 8.99 18.47 8.97
N GLY A 30 8.53 19.34 8.07
CA GLY A 30 9.37 19.84 6.98
C GLY A 30 8.61 20.53 5.86
N SER A 31 9.14 20.36 4.65
CA SER A 31 8.66 20.94 3.39
C SER A 31 7.20 20.63 3.08
N PHE A 32 6.61 21.45 2.20
CA PHE A 32 5.24 21.34 1.68
C PHE A 32 4.90 20.05 0.94
N SER A 33 5.91 19.28 0.61
CA SER A 33 5.80 18.03 -0.12
C SER A 33 6.60 16.99 0.64
N TYR A 34 5.98 15.84 0.87
CA TYR A 34 6.59 14.75 1.58
C TYR A 34 6.38 13.44 0.84
N ASN A 35 7.43 12.62 0.86
CA ASN A 35 7.42 11.25 0.40
C ASN A 35 7.80 10.35 1.56
N SER A 36 7.02 9.30 1.81
CA SER A 36 7.40 8.25 2.76
C SER A 36 8.70 7.56 2.32
N PRO A 37 9.34 6.77 3.20
CA PRO A 37 10.28 5.77 2.73
C PRO A 37 9.67 4.91 1.62
N THR A 38 10.51 4.42 0.72
CA THR A 38 10.10 3.46 -0.31
C THR A 38 10.20 2.05 0.27
N TRP A 39 9.13 1.27 0.13
CA TRP A 39 9.11 -0.14 0.52
C TRP A 39 9.03 -1.02 -0.71
N THR A 40 9.68 -2.18 -0.67
CA THR A 40 9.70 -3.14 -1.78
C THR A 40 9.07 -4.45 -1.35
N VAL A 41 8.20 -5.02 -2.17
CA VAL A 41 7.62 -6.34 -1.91
C VAL A 41 8.74 -7.39 -1.95
N PRO A 42 8.97 -8.17 -0.86
CA PRO A 42 10.08 -9.13 -0.82
C PRO A 42 9.93 -10.26 -1.86
N ALA A 43 11.06 -10.88 -2.21
CA ALA A 43 11.07 -12.05 -3.09
C ALA A 43 10.23 -13.19 -2.49
N GLY A 44 9.46 -13.90 -3.33
CA GLY A 44 8.57 -14.98 -2.90
C GLY A 44 7.32 -14.52 -2.13
N LYS A 45 7.05 -13.21 -2.09
CA LYS A 45 5.86 -12.63 -1.44
C LYS A 45 4.95 -11.92 -2.43
N VAL A 46 3.71 -11.74 -2.02
CA VAL A 46 2.72 -10.85 -2.63
C VAL A 46 2.14 -9.97 -1.54
N TRP A 47 1.95 -8.68 -1.82
CA TRP A 47 1.31 -7.75 -0.91
C TRP A 47 -0.09 -7.42 -1.42
N LYS A 48 -1.06 -7.39 -0.50
CA LYS A 48 -2.37 -6.77 -0.69
C LYS A 48 -2.42 -5.54 0.20
N VAL A 49 -2.31 -4.36 -0.39
CA VAL A 49 -2.44 -3.10 0.33
C VAL A 49 -3.93 -2.82 0.53
N GLU A 50 -4.38 -2.79 1.79
CA GLU A 50 -5.79 -2.59 2.15
C GLU A 50 -6.13 -1.12 2.38
N SER A 51 -5.15 -0.34 2.82
CA SER A 51 -5.32 1.08 3.09
C SER A 51 -4.00 1.82 3.15
N ALA A 52 -4.00 3.10 2.78
CA ALA A 52 -2.93 4.02 3.07
C ALA A 52 -3.51 5.40 3.40
N SER A 53 -2.79 6.12 4.26
CA SER A 53 -3.15 7.45 4.70
C SER A 53 -1.89 8.30 4.83
N PRO A 54 -1.39 8.90 3.75
CA PRO A 54 -0.43 9.99 3.87
C PRO A 54 -1.17 11.26 4.28
N ASN A 55 -0.67 11.96 5.28
CA ASN A 55 -1.27 13.16 5.85
C ASN A 55 -0.27 14.28 5.98
N LEU A 56 -0.73 15.49 5.70
CA LEU A 56 -0.03 16.76 5.85
C LEU A 56 -0.95 17.69 6.64
N GLY A 57 -0.41 18.35 7.66
CA GLY A 57 -1.15 19.31 8.47
C GLY A 57 -1.43 20.60 7.70
N ASN A 58 -2.62 21.17 7.93
CA ASN A 58 -2.99 22.56 7.64
C ASN A 58 -3.14 23.00 6.16
N ALA A 59 -3.35 22.10 5.18
CA ALA A 59 -3.57 22.54 3.80
C ALA A 59 -4.46 21.60 2.97
N ALA A 60 -4.98 22.13 1.86
CA ALA A 60 -5.38 21.34 0.69
C ALA A 60 -4.16 20.59 0.17
N VAL A 61 -4.24 19.27 0.08
CA VAL A 61 -3.10 18.45 -0.31
C VAL A 61 -3.52 17.38 -1.29
N THR A 62 -2.71 17.20 -2.33
CA THR A 62 -2.81 16.02 -3.19
C THR A 62 -2.06 14.90 -2.51
N ARG A 63 -2.72 13.77 -2.32
CA ARG A 63 -2.17 12.55 -1.72
C ARG A 63 -2.14 11.48 -2.80
N ALA A 64 -1.15 10.61 -2.77
CA ALA A 64 -1.04 9.52 -3.74
C ALA A 64 -0.28 8.34 -3.15
N ILE A 65 -0.52 7.18 -3.75
CA ILE A 65 0.33 6.00 -3.61
C ILE A 65 1.02 5.76 -4.95
N ASN A 66 2.35 5.74 -4.95
CA ASN A 66 3.17 5.57 -6.13
C ASN A 66 3.70 4.15 -6.17
N VAL A 67 3.53 3.48 -7.31
CA VAL A 67 4.02 2.11 -7.54
C VAL A 67 5.06 2.12 -8.65
N ASN A 68 6.24 1.56 -8.41
CA ASN A 68 7.33 1.35 -9.39
C ASN A 68 7.80 2.59 -10.18
N SER A 69 7.93 3.76 -9.54
CA SER A 69 8.31 5.03 -10.19
C SER A 69 7.38 5.50 -11.33
N GLY A 70 6.27 4.79 -11.57
CA GLY A 70 5.23 5.19 -12.51
C GLY A 70 4.30 6.25 -11.93
N VAL A 71 3.53 6.89 -12.82
CA VAL A 71 2.50 7.90 -12.50
C VAL A 71 1.54 7.35 -11.44
N ASP A 72 1.22 8.16 -10.42
CA ASP A 72 0.31 7.93 -9.30
C ASP A 72 -0.73 6.81 -9.54
N TRP A 73 -0.56 5.66 -8.88
CA TRP A 73 -1.55 4.58 -8.93
C TRP A 73 -2.69 4.92 -7.97
N GLY A 74 -3.67 5.68 -8.48
CA GLY A 74 -4.78 6.18 -7.69
C GLY A 74 -4.38 7.40 -6.87
N SER A 75 -4.48 8.58 -7.48
CA SER A 75 -4.33 9.85 -6.77
C SER A 75 -5.54 10.10 -5.86
N TYR A 76 -5.27 10.29 -4.57
CA TYR A 76 -6.21 10.80 -3.58
C TYR A 76 -6.15 12.34 -3.55
N ARG A 77 -6.98 13.02 -4.32
CA ARG A 77 -6.96 14.50 -4.31
C ARG A 77 -7.92 15.06 -3.26
N LEU A 78 -7.37 15.71 -2.23
CA LEU A 78 -8.10 16.51 -1.25
C LEU A 78 -7.95 17.99 -1.59
N THR A 79 -8.98 18.60 -2.17
CA THR A 79 -9.06 20.06 -2.30
C THR A 79 -9.55 20.69 -0.99
N SER A 80 -9.15 21.93 -0.73
CA SER A 80 -9.18 22.71 0.54
C SER A 80 -10.48 22.76 1.37
N SER A 81 -11.54 22.06 0.99
CA SER A 81 -12.89 22.23 1.53
C SER A 81 -13.46 20.96 2.17
N GLY A 82 -12.62 20.02 2.60
CA GLY A 82 -13.10 18.80 3.30
C GLY A 82 -13.95 17.89 2.41
N GLN A 83 -13.69 17.90 1.09
CA GLN A 83 -14.29 16.98 0.15
C GLN A 83 -13.17 16.13 -0.46
N ASP A 84 -13.14 14.85 -0.11
CA ASP A 84 -12.36 13.83 -0.81
C ASP A 84 -12.95 13.69 -2.21
N LEU A 85 -12.21 14.10 -3.24
CA LEU A 85 -12.62 13.88 -4.65
C LEU A 85 -12.14 12.52 -5.16
N SER A 86 -11.71 11.60 -4.28
CA SER A 86 -10.93 10.41 -4.64
C SER A 86 -11.77 9.14 -4.80
N VAL A 87 -11.43 8.36 -5.83
CA VAL A 87 -11.65 6.90 -5.86
C VAL A 87 -10.59 6.28 -4.96
N SER A 88 -10.99 5.37 -4.06
CA SER A 88 -10.03 4.58 -3.29
C SER A 88 -9.45 3.47 -4.17
N PRO A 89 -8.16 3.51 -4.59
CA PRO A 89 -7.49 2.41 -5.30
C PRO A 89 -7.37 1.10 -4.52
N PHE A 90 -7.81 1.03 -3.26
CA PHE A 90 -7.68 -0.19 -2.47
C PHE A 90 -8.82 -1.20 -2.71
N PRO A 91 -8.51 -2.52 -2.69
CA PRO A 91 -7.20 -3.09 -2.42
C PRO A 91 -6.26 -3.03 -3.64
N ILE A 92 -4.95 -2.83 -3.41
CA ILE A 92 -3.92 -2.91 -4.45
C ILE A 92 -3.11 -4.18 -4.24
N TRP A 93 -2.99 -5.00 -5.29
CA TRP A 93 -2.14 -6.19 -5.28
C TRP A 93 -0.80 -5.89 -5.93
N LEU A 94 0.28 -6.15 -5.21
CA LEU A 94 1.66 -5.89 -5.62
C LEU A 94 2.45 -7.19 -5.61
N LYS A 95 3.15 -7.46 -6.71
CA LYS A 95 3.99 -8.66 -6.86
C LYS A 95 5.39 -8.41 -6.29
N ALA A 96 6.14 -9.48 -6.05
CA ALA A 96 7.54 -9.40 -5.65
C ALA A 96 8.34 -8.42 -6.52
N GLY A 97 9.13 -7.55 -5.88
CA GLY A 97 9.93 -6.52 -6.54
C GLY A 97 9.21 -5.19 -6.80
N ASP A 98 7.88 -5.14 -6.67
CA ASP A 98 7.16 -3.87 -6.77
C ASP A 98 7.57 -2.94 -5.63
N GLN A 99 7.79 -1.67 -5.94
CA GLN A 99 8.11 -0.62 -4.97
C GLN A 99 6.91 0.27 -4.72
N VAL A 100 6.65 0.62 -3.47
CA VAL A 100 5.55 1.49 -3.05
C VAL A 100 6.06 2.64 -2.21
N GLN A 101 5.54 3.84 -2.47
CA GLN A 101 5.82 5.05 -1.73
C GLN A 101 4.55 5.88 -1.60
N LEU A 102 4.32 6.47 -0.42
CA LEU A 102 3.24 7.42 -0.23
C LEU A 102 3.75 8.83 -0.49
N HIS A 103 2.97 9.61 -1.23
CA HIS A 103 3.26 10.99 -1.55
C HIS A 103 2.13 11.89 -1.02
N ALA A 104 2.51 13.03 -0.46
CA ALA A 104 1.59 14.11 -0.20
C ALA A 104 2.24 15.43 -0.59
N SER A 105 1.54 16.24 -1.37
CA SER A 105 1.99 17.57 -1.80
C SER A 105 0.93 18.63 -1.48
N GLY A 106 1.33 19.62 -0.71
CA GLY A 106 0.56 20.82 -0.41
C GLY A 106 0.92 21.99 -1.31
N ASN A 107 0.04 22.99 -1.33
CA ASN A 107 0.09 24.05 -2.36
C ASN A 107 0.81 25.36 -1.96
N CYS A 108 1.33 25.52 -0.72
CA CYS A 108 2.38 26.50 -0.27
C CYS A 108 2.29 26.96 1.22
N CYS A 109 3.39 27.61 1.66
CA CYS A 109 3.62 28.68 2.68
C CYS A 109 3.78 28.51 4.23
N SER A 110 3.60 27.36 4.89
CA SER A 110 4.22 27.04 6.21
C SER A 110 4.88 25.65 6.38
N THR A 111 5.90 25.54 7.24
CA THR A 111 6.39 24.22 7.68
C THR A 111 5.23 23.38 8.19
N THR A 112 5.11 22.16 7.68
CA THR A 112 3.97 21.30 8.00
C THR A 112 4.44 20.01 8.66
N SER A 113 3.63 19.53 9.60
CA SER A 113 3.75 18.18 10.14
C SER A 113 3.18 17.20 9.13
N PHE A 114 3.90 16.12 8.85
CA PHE A 114 3.37 15.01 8.09
C PHE A 114 3.25 13.78 8.97
N SER A 115 2.31 12.92 8.62
CA SER A 115 2.19 11.57 9.17
C SER A 115 1.77 10.63 8.06
N TYR A 116 2.17 9.37 8.12
CA TYR A 116 1.70 8.38 7.16
C TYR A 116 1.44 7.04 7.82
N ALA A 117 0.54 6.28 7.23
CA ALA A 117 0.31 4.88 7.54
C ALA A 117 -0.03 4.10 6.27
N ILE A 118 0.47 2.87 6.15
CA ILE A 118 0.05 1.90 5.13
C ILE A 118 -0.20 0.55 5.81
N SER A 119 -1.29 -0.11 5.44
CA SER A 119 -1.68 -1.42 5.94
C SER A 119 -1.67 -2.43 4.82
N VAL A 120 -0.93 -3.52 5.03
CA VAL A 120 -0.66 -4.55 4.03
C VAL A 120 -0.94 -5.92 4.61
N VAL A 121 -1.66 -6.75 3.88
CA VAL A 121 -1.70 -8.20 4.10
C VAL A 121 -0.65 -8.83 3.20
N GLU A 122 0.38 -9.42 3.80
CA GLU A 122 1.45 -10.12 3.08
C GLU A 122 1.14 -11.61 2.96
N PHE A 123 1.39 -12.15 1.77
CA PHE A 123 1.22 -13.56 1.45
C PHE A 123 2.55 -14.17 1.01
N ASN A 124 2.75 -15.44 1.36
CA ASN A 124 3.75 -16.31 0.76
C ASN A 124 3.23 -16.84 -0.59
N ILE A 125 4.12 -16.90 -1.59
CA ILE A 125 3.87 -17.69 -2.80
C ILE A 125 4.34 -19.13 -2.49
N VAL A 126 3.41 -20.07 -2.44
CA VAL A 126 3.71 -21.50 -2.23
C VAL A 126 3.61 -22.22 -3.58
N PRO A 127 4.63 -22.98 -4.01
CA PRO A 127 4.61 -23.74 -5.26
C PRO A 127 3.45 -24.74 -5.37
#